data_AF-A0AAV9D5T9-F1
#
_entry.id   AF-A0AAV9D5T9-F1
#
_cell.length_a   1.000
_cell.length_b   1.000
_cell.length_c   1.000
_cell.angle_alpha   90.00
_cell.angle_beta   90.00
_cell.angle_gamma   90.00
#
_symmetry.space_group_name_H-M   'P 1'
#
loop_
_entity.id
_entity.type
_entity.pdbx_description
1 polymer ?
#
loop_
_entity_poly.entity_id
_entity_poly.type
_entity_poly.pdbx_seq_one_letter_code
_entity_poly.pdbx_strand_id
1 'polypeptide(L)'
;MGKQLVEKCKGLPLAIVVLGGLLSKKVCNALEWRRVLDTLDWRFDSSTKDCSEVLALSYLDMPEYLKSCFLYLGLFPGNTEIRSSKLKMLWIAEGFVEGNTRKKAEDIAEEYLEELYERSLIQVASKKSYGRSRTCRIKSCRIHDLLRDLAIAVSNEFEFLSMFGNQDTEFPPKARRRLSIHGDVSNEVPLHKSSPSLRSLLCFNQKQLNLIPLVEGLRFLRVIDVQDVDIGVLPQEVGRLIHLRFLGLKNTNLESLPSSVGDLINLQMFDIRSNGKLKVPASVWKLKELRHFYLDWCSPKQIEGFPNIQTLNGIAAGGWIEKSLVKLSTLTRLAITRVSSNHMSALAPALPQLGRLRYLALKTEGQSPIPMNMQFSDLQDLYLLTLFGRLGRLPNNFPPILMKLSLRSSRLVDDPLPILGQLQSLESLKLLKDSYTGTRMVCPSLCFPKLKFLTFDELDNLEVWEVKHGAMTCLRHLVVSKCKKLKMLPEGLRHTDSLQELDLAGMPDSFKNRVQQDFGEGRRSIHRTTSIILRIR
;
A
#
# COMPACT_ATOMS: atom_id res chain seq x y z
N MET A 1 -32.26 -23.58 7.49
CA MET A 1 -31.73 -22.55 6.58
C MET A 1 -30.22 -22.43 6.65
N GLY A 2 -29.60 -21.91 7.72
CA GLY A 2 -28.13 -21.78 7.76
C GLY A 2 -27.36 -23.09 7.50
N LYS A 3 -27.76 -24.19 8.13
CA LYS A 3 -27.18 -25.53 7.87
C LYS A 3 -27.36 -25.99 6.41
N GLN A 4 -28.56 -25.82 5.85
CA GLN A 4 -28.88 -26.16 4.46
C GLN A 4 -28.02 -25.36 3.47
N LEU A 5 -27.81 -24.07 3.74
CA LEU A 5 -26.94 -23.22 2.92
C LEU A 5 -25.47 -23.67 2.95
N VAL A 6 -24.97 -24.08 4.12
CA VAL A 6 -23.61 -24.63 4.26
C VAL A 6 -23.48 -25.98 3.55
N GLU A 7 -24.52 -26.83 3.57
CA GLU A 7 -24.55 -28.08 2.81
C GLU A 7 -24.38 -27.85 1.30
N LYS A 8 -24.94 -26.76 0.75
CA LYS A 8 -24.74 -26.37 -0.66
C LYS A 8 -23.29 -26.02 -0.99
N CYS A 9 -22.48 -25.65 -0.01
CA CYS A 9 -21.05 -25.39 -0.19
C CYS A 9 -20.19 -26.66 -0.23
N LYS A 10 -20.78 -27.87 -0.05
CA LYS A 10 -20.10 -29.18 -0.16
C LYS A 10 -18.75 -29.28 0.58
N GLY A 11 -18.62 -28.56 1.70
CA GLY A 11 -17.40 -28.54 2.52
C GLY A 11 -16.26 -27.65 2.01
N LEU A 12 -16.41 -26.92 0.89
CA LEU A 12 -15.37 -26.00 0.39
C LEU A 12 -15.30 -24.74 1.28
N PRO A 13 -14.20 -24.49 2.02
CA PRO A 13 -14.14 -23.37 2.97
C PRO A 13 -14.35 -22.01 2.32
N LEU A 14 -13.83 -21.80 1.10
CA LEU A 14 -14.01 -20.56 0.37
C LEU A 14 -15.49 -20.30 0.05
N ALA A 15 -16.24 -21.31 -0.42
CA ALA A 15 -17.65 -21.15 -0.72
C ALA A 15 -18.46 -20.80 0.53
N ILE A 16 -18.14 -21.40 1.68
CA ILE A 16 -18.78 -21.07 2.96
C ILE A 16 -18.51 -19.62 3.36
N VAL A 17 -17.25 -19.19 3.26
CA VAL A 17 -16.84 -17.83 3.65
C VAL A 17 -17.45 -16.78 2.71
N VAL A 18 -17.47 -17.04 1.40
CA VAL A 18 -18.07 -16.17 0.38
C VAL A 18 -19.59 -16.08 0.57
N LEU A 19 -20.27 -17.21 0.81
CA LEU A 19 -21.70 -17.23 1.12
C LEU A 19 -22.02 -16.47 2.41
N GLY A 20 -21.19 -16.64 3.45
CA GLY A 20 -21.29 -15.87 4.68
C GLY A 20 -21.10 -14.36 4.45
N GLY A 21 -20.15 -13.99 3.58
CA GLY A 21 -19.92 -12.63 3.12
C GLY A 21 -21.14 -12.03 2.44
N LEU A 22 -21.78 -12.76 1.51
CA LEU A 22 -23.03 -12.36 0.86
C LEU A 22 -24.16 -12.16 1.88
N LEU A 23 -24.37 -13.14 2.77
CA LEU A 23 -25.44 -13.07 3.77
C LEU A 23 -25.24 -11.93 4.77
N SER A 24 -24.00 -11.57 5.07
CA SER A 24 -23.68 -10.42 5.94
C SER A 24 -24.14 -9.07 5.38
N LYS A 25 -24.37 -8.99 4.05
CA LYS A 25 -24.88 -7.80 3.37
C LYS A 25 -26.39 -7.77 3.25
N LYS A 26 -27.07 -8.85 3.63
CA LYS A 26 -28.53 -8.94 3.62
C LYS A 26 -29.09 -8.61 4.99
N VAL A 27 -30.35 -8.17 5.00
CA VAL A 27 -31.11 -8.03 6.25
C VAL A 27 -31.21 -9.40 6.91
N CYS A 28 -30.94 -9.47 8.21
CA CYS A 28 -31.01 -10.71 8.98
C CYS A 28 -32.48 -11.11 9.22
N ASN A 29 -33.12 -11.69 8.21
CA ASN A 29 -34.48 -12.23 8.30
C ASN A 29 -34.62 -13.54 7.51
N ALA A 30 -35.64 -14.31 7.87
CA ALA A 30 -35.89 -15.64 7.32
C ALA A 30 -36.20 -15.62 5.81
N LEU A 31 -36.83 -14.55 5.32
CA LEU A 31 -37.33 -14.46 3.95
C LEU A 31 -36.20 -14.23 2.95
N GLU A 32 -35.24 -13.35 3.28
CA GLU A 32 -34.04 -13.12 2.47
C GLU A 32 -33.15 -14.37 2.41
N TRP A 33 -32.99 -15.07 3.53
CA TRP A 33 -32.20 -16.31 3.55
C TRP A 33 -32.88 -17.43 2.76
N ARG A 34 -34.21 -17.47 2.74
CA ARG A 34 -34.98 -18.41 1.91
C ARG A 34 -34.82 -18.10 0.43
N ARG A 35 -34.91 -16.82 0.01
CA ARG A 35 -34.66 -16.41 -1.38
C ARG A 35 -33.28 -16.84 -1.90
N VAL A 36 -32.24 -16.67 -1.08
CA VAL A 36 -30.88 -17.15 -1.40
C VAL A 36 -30.85 -18.66 -1.58
N LEU A 37 -31.50 -19.41 -0.68
CA LEU A 37 -31.57 -20.87 -0.76
C LEU A 37 -32.33 -21.32 -2.02
N ASP A 38 -33.50 -20.73 -2.30
CA ASP A 38 -34.32 -21.04 -3.48
C ASP A 38 -33.56 -20.76 -4.79
N THR A 39 -32.75 -19.71 -4.83
CA THR A 39 -31.93 -19.35 -6.00
C THR A 39 -30.80 -20.35 -6.24
N LEU A 40 -30.21 -20.87 -5.17
CA LEU A 40 -29.23 -21.96 -5.26
C LEU A 40 -29.92 -23.25 -5.70
N ASP A 41 -31.07 -23.60 -5.11
CA ASP A 41 -31.83 -24.79 -5.47
C ASP A 41 -32.24 -24.80 -6.95
N TRP A 42 -32.62 -23.65 -7.50
CA TRP A 42 -32.89 -23.49 -8.94
C TRP A 42 -31.67 -23.74 -9.84
N ARG A 43 -30.46 -23.38 -9.38
CA ARG A 43 -29.22 -23.47 -10.16
C ARG A 43 -28.50 -24.81 -10.04
N PHE A 44 -28.76 -25.56 -8.97
CA PHE A 44 -28.21 -26.89 -8.78
C PHE A 44 -29.00 -27.91 -9.60
N ASP A 45 -28.68 -28.02 -10.90
CA ASP A 45 -28.97 -29.25 -11.63
C ASP A 45 -27.99 -30.34 -11.16
N SER A 46 -28.48 -31.56 -10.96
CA SER A 46 -27.82 -32.64 -10.18
C SER A 46 -26.51 -33.21 -10.77
N SER A 47 -25.88 -32.56 -11.75
CA SER A 47 -24.77 -33.08 -12.55
C SER A 47 -23.40 -32.45 -12.25
N THR A 48 -23.33 -31.26 -11.65
CA THR A 48 -22.04 -30.58 -11.39
C THR A 48 -21.56 -30.77 -9.94
N LYS A 49 -20.36 -31.35 -9.79
CA LYS A 49 -19.71 -31.57 -8.48
C LYS A 49 -19.14 -30.28 -7.86
N ASP A 50 -19.17 -29.16 -8.58
CA ASP A 50 -18.43 -27.95 -8.20
C ASP A 50 -19.25 -26.96 -7.37
N CYS A 51 -18.57 -26.12 -6.58
CA CYS A 51 -19.17 -25.05 -5.77
C CYS A 51 -19.26 -23.72 -6.53
N SER A 52 -19.07 -23.75 -7.86
CA SER A 52 -19.04 -22.60 -8.75
C SER A 52 -20.31 -21.75 -8.66
N GLU A 53 -21.48 -22.37 -8.53
CA GLU A 53 -22.77 -21.66 -8.40
C GLU A 53 -22.85 -20.79 -7.15
N VAL A 54 -22.26 -21.23 -6.03
CA VAL A 54 -22.23 -20.44 -4.79
C VAL A 54 -21.36 -19.19 -4.97
N LEU A 55 -20.24 -19.34 -5.68
CA LEU A 55 -19.36 -18.21 -5.99
C LEU A 55 -20.03 -17.27 -7.01
N ALA A 56 -20.67 -17.81 -8.04
CA ALA A 56 -21.39 -17.05 -9.06
C ALA A 56 -22.55 -16.24 -8.47
N LEU A 57 -23.28 -16.80 -7.50
CA LEU A 57 -24.34 -16.08 -6.79
C LEU A 57 -23.81 -14.81 -6.11
N SER A 58 -22.59 -14.89 -5.56
CA SER A 58 -21.96 -13.75 -4.89
C SER A 58 -21.59 -12.61 -5.84
N TYR A 59 -21.29 -12.95 -7.10
CA TYR A 59 -21.14 -11.96 -8.17
C TYR A 59 -22.49 -11.38 -8.61
N LEU A 60 -23.53 -12.21 -8.72
CA LEU A 60 -24.84 -11.77 -9.22
C LEU A 60 -25.55 -10.82 -8.24
N ASP A 61 -25.47 -11.10 -6.95
CA ASP A 61 -25.98 -10.25 -5.86
C ASP A 61 -25.18 -8.95 -5.66
N MET A 62 -24.00 -8.85 -6.30
CA MET A 62 -23.14 -7.68 -6.16
C MET A 62 -23.80 -6.44 -6.80
N PRO A 63 -23.66 -5.24 -6.19
CA PRO A 63 -24.07 -3.99 -6.81
C PRO A 63 -23.32 -3.74 -8.13
N GLU A 64 -24.00 -3.12 -9.11
CA GLU A 64 -23.44 -2.88 -10.45
C GLU A 64 -22.12 -2.10 -10.43
N TYR A 65 -22.00 -1.11 -9.54
CA TYR A 65 -20.79 -0.29 -9.41
C TYR A 65 -19.55 -1.10 -9.01
N LEU A 66 -19.73 -2.26 -8.37
CA LEU A 66 -18.65 -3.08 -7.85
C LEU A 66 -18.27 -4.21 -8.81
N LYS A 67 -19.21 -4.65 -9.68
CA LYS A 67 -19.00 -5.74 -10.63
C LYS A 67 -17.78 -5.51 -11.50
N SER A 68 -17.64 -4.32 -12.10
CA SER A 68 -16.49 -3.98 -12.94
C SER A 68 -15.16 -4.03 -12.17
N CYS A 69 -15.16 -3.59 -10.90
CA CYS A 69 -13.98 -3.62 -10.04
C CYS A 69 -13.55 -5.06 -9.72
N PHE A 70 -14.52 -5.95 -9.46
CA PHE A 70 -14.27 -7.38 -9.25
C PHE A 70 -13.75 -8.06 -10.52
N LEU A 71 -14.42 -7.88 -11.66
CA LEU A 71 -14.00 -8.47 -12.95
C LEU A 71 -12.58 -8.05 -13.32
N TYR A 72 -12.22 -6.79 -13.05
CA TYR A 72 -10.87 -6.28 -13.31
C TYR A 72 -9.76 -7.03 -12.57
N LEU A 73 -10.06 -7.64 -11.42
CA LEU A 73 -9.09 -8.48 -10.69
C LEU A 73 -8.70 -9.75 -11.47
N GLY A 74 -9.52 -10.18 -12.44
CA GLY A 74 -9.20 -11.30 -13.34
C GLY A 74 -7.92 -11.10 -14.15
N LEU A 75 -7.55 -9.83 -14.42
CA LEU A 75 -6.32 -9.47 -15.15
C LEU A 75 -5.04 -9.73 -14.35
N PHE A 76 -5.10 -9.87 -13.03
CA PHE A 76 -3.92 -10.10 -12.20
C PHE A 76 -3.61 -11.59 -12.12
N PRO A 77 -2.35 -12.00 -11.97
CA PRO A 77 -2.04 -13.41 -11.70
C PRO A 77 -2.61 -13.84 -10.33
N GLY A 78 -3.08 -15.09 -10.24
CA GLY A 78 -3.64 -15.66 -9.02
C GLY A 78 -2.69 -15.58 -7.82
N ASN A 79 -3.23 -15.33 -6.63
CA ASN A 79 -2.51 -15.20 -5.36
C ASN A 79 -1.37 -14.15 -5.30
N THR A 80 -1.24 -13.29 -6.31
CA THR A 80 -0.24 -12.21 -6.29
C THR A 80 -0.66 -11.05 -5.39
N GLU A 81 0.30 -10.47 -4.69
CA GLU A 81 0.03 -9.34 -3.80
C GLU A 81 -0.16 -8.04 -4.57
N ILE A 82 -1.38 -7.49 -4.51
CA ILE A 82 -1.74 -6.24 -5.16
C ILE A 82 -1.76 -5.12 -4.12
N ARG A 83 -1.01 -4.04 -4.35
CA ARG A 83 -1.06 -2.85 -3.49
C ARG A 83 -2.41 -2.15 -3.66
N SER A 84 -3.11 -1.90 -2.56
CA SER A 84 -4.41 -1.19 -2.55
C SER A 84 -4.35 0.14 -3.29
N SER A 85 -3.30 0.94 -3.05
CA SER A 85 -3.11 2.23 -3.71
C SER A 85 -2.99 2.13 -5.23
N LYS A 86 -2.42 1.04 -5.74
CA LYS A 86 -2.31 0.78 -7.19
C LYS A 86 -3.66 0.37 -7.75
N LEU A 87 -4.32 -0.62 -7.11
CA LEU A 87 -5.61 -1.15 -7.55
C LEU A 87 -6.68 -0.06 -7.65
N LYS A 88 -6.81 0.79 -6.62
CA LYS A 88 -7.75 1.91 -6.63
C LYS A 88 -7.51 2.88 -7.79
N MET A 89 -6.24 3.15 -8.09
CA MET A 89 -5.88 4.05 -9.19
C MET A 89 -6.17 3.44 -10.55
N LEU A 90 -6.01 2.13 -10.70
CA LEU A 90 -6.41 1.42 -11.92
C LEU A 90 -7.92 1.52 -12.14
N TRP A 91 -8.74 1.33 -11.09
CA TRP A 91 -10.20 1.49 -11.20
C TRP A 91 -10.63 2.92 -11.56
N ILE A 92 -9.95 3.93 -11.01
CA ILE A 92 -10.19 5.34 -11.35
C ILE A 92 -9.75 5.64 -12.79
N ALA A 93 -8.59 5.12 -13.22
CA ALA A 93 -8.07 5.30 -14.57
C ALA A 93 -8.98 4.64 -15.62
N GLU A 94 -9.54 3.48 -15.31
CA GLU A 94 -10.56 2.80 -16.11
C GLU A 94 -11.85 3.60 -16.22
N GLY A 95 -12.19 4.36 -15.17
CA GLY A 95 -13.47 5.06 -15.03
C GLY A 95 -14.56 4.22 -14.37
N PHE A 96 -14.18 3.16 -13.62
CA PHE A 96 -15.14 2.42 -12.78
C PHE A 96 -15.54 3.21 -11.53
N VAL A 97 -14.63 4.08 -11.10
CA VAL A 97 -14.82 4.95 -9.94
C VAL A 97 -14.67 6.38 -10.39
N GLU A 98 -15.75 7.15 -10.26
CA GLU A 98 -15.77 8.58 -10.53
C GLU A 98 -16.08 9.34 -9.24
N GLY A 99 -15.39 10.46 -9.04
CA GLY A 99 -15.68 11.35 -7.90
C GLY A 99 -16.99 12.09 -8.13
N ASN A 100 -17.63 12.51 -7.05
CA ASN A 100 -18.80 13.38 -7.10
C ASN A 100 -18.57 14.65 -6.27
N THR A 101 -19.57 15.53 -6.22
CA THR A 101 -19.47 16.81 -5.49
C THR A 101 -19.16 16.66 -4.00
N ARG A 102 -19.45 15.49 -3.40
CA ARG A 102 -19.29 15.22 -1.96
C ARG A 102 -18.07 14.39 -1.62
N LYS A 103 -17.66 13.45 -2.49
CA LYS A 103 -16.59 12.48 -2.23
C LYS A 103 -15.61 12.39 -3.39
N LYS A 104 -14.33 12.27 -3.05
CA LYS A 104 -13.24 12.05 -4.01
C LYS A 104 -13.28 10.61 -4.53
N ALA A 105 -12.82 10.41 -5.76
CA ALA A 105 -12.76 9.09 -6.38
C ALA A 105 -11.87 8.11 -5.57
N GLU A 106 -10.80 8.61 -4.95
CA GLU A 106 -9.86 7.83 -4.14
C GLU A 106 -10.48 7.28 -2.84
N ASP A 107 -11.47 8.00 -2.29
CA ASP A 107 -12.23 7.62 -1.10
C ASP A 107 -13.32 6.60 -1.48
N ILE A 108 -14.07 6.84 -2.56
CA ILE A 108 -15.05 5.89 -3.10
C ILE A 108 -14.36 4.57 -3.48
N ALA A 109 -13.18 4.62 -4.09
CA ALA A 109 -12.41 3.42 -4.42
C ALA A 109 -11.92 2.67 -3.17
N GLU A 110 -11.70 3.35 -2.03
CA GLU A 110 -11.38 2.66 -0.77
C GLU A 110 -12.64 1.95 -0.24
N GLU A 111 -13.81 2.61 -0.29
CA GLU A 111 -15.10 2.01 0.10
C GLU A 111 -15.42 0.76 -0.73
N TYR A 112 -15.19 0.80 -2.05
CA TYR A 112 -15.39 -0.37 -2.93
C TYR A 112 -14.44 -1.52 -2.57
N LEU A 113 -13.17 -1.21 -2.30
CA LEU A 113 -12.20 -2.21 -1.87
C LEU A 113 -12.58 -2.84 -0.51
N GLU A 114 -13.06 -2.03 0.43
CA GLU A 114 -13.55 -2.49 1.73
C GLU A 114 -14.80 -3.37 1.57
N GLU A 115 -15.75 -3.01 0.70
CA GLU A 115 -16.94 -3.84 0.45
C GLU A 115 -16.59 -5.20 -0.17
N LEU A 116 -15.66 -5.25 -1.15
CA LEU A 116 -15.18 -6.51 -1.71
C LEU A 116 -14.55 -7.42 -0.64
N TYR A 117 -13.83 -6.82 0.30
CA TYR A 117 -13.26 -7.54 1.43
C TYR A 117 -14.33 -8.04 2.40
N GLU A 118 -15.32 -7.22 2.74
CA GLU A 118 -16.43 -7.61 3.62
C GLU A 118 -17.31 -8.71 2.99
N ARG A 119 -17.44 -8.73 1.67
CA ARG A 119 -18.06 -9.84 0.91
C ARG A 119 -17.15 -11.07 0.77
N SER A 120 -15.94 -11.04 1.32
CA SER A 120 -14.92 -12.09 1.24
C SER A 120 -14.49 -12.47 -0.18
N LEU A 121 -14.61 -11.54 -1.13
CA LEU A 121 -14.21 -11.74 -2.53
C LEU A 121 -12.72 -11.40 -2.79
N ILE A 122 -12.08 -10.76 -1.81
CA ILE A 122 -10.65 -10.53 -1.78
C ILE A 122 -10.09 -10.87 -0.40
N GLN A 123 -8.83 -11.27 -0.36
CA GLN A 123 -8.11 -11.59 0.87
C GLN A 123 -7.13 -10.48 1.22
N VAL A 124 -6.98 -10.18 2.51
CA VAL A 124 -6.01 -9.19 2.98
C VAL A 124 -4.63 -9.84 3.06
N ALA A 125 -3.72 -9.38 2.19
CA ALA A 125 -2.33 -9.82 2.20
C ALA A 125 -1.52 -9.10 3.27
N SER A 126 -1.77 -7.80 3.46
CA SER A 126 -1.20 -7.03 4.56
C SER A 126 -2.10 -5.87 4.97
N LYS A 127 -2.08 -5.53 6.26
CA LYS A 127 -2.85 -4.42 6.85
C LYS A 127 -2.01 -3.15 6.92
N LYS A 128 -2.64 -1.97 6.76
CA LYS A 128 -1.98 -0.69 7.08
C LYS A 128 -1.78 -0.66 8.61
N SER A 129 -0.61 -0.24 9.08
CA SER A 129 -0.31 -0.19 10.52
C SER A 129 -1.01 0.95 11.30
N TYR A 130 -2.03 1.61 10.73
CA TYR A 130 -2.88 2.62 11.42
C TYR A 130 -4.36 2.28 11.22
N GLY A 131 -5.19 2.53 12.22
CA GLY A 131 -6.65 2.45 12.11
C GLY A 131 -7.35 2.76 13.43
N ARG A 132 -8.15 3.85 13.43
CA ARG A 132 -9.02 4.33 14.51
C ARG A 132 -10.39 3.61 14.57
N SER A 133 -10.63 2.60 13.73
CA SER A 133 -11.96 1.97 13.56
C SER A 133 -11.87 0.45 13.45
N ARG A 134 -12.99 -0.23 13.66
CA ARG A 134 -13.21 -1.66 13.40
C ARG A 134 -13.03 -2.03 11.92
N THR A 135 -12.80 -1.05 11.03
CA THR A 135 -12.50 -1.27 9.60
C THR A 135 -11.00 -1.44 9.35
N CYS A 136 -10.64 -2.58 8.78
CA CYS A 136 -9.29 -2.96 8.41
C CYS A 136 -8.85 -2.19 7.15
N ARG A 137 -8.09 -1.09 7.27
CA ARG A 137 -7.55 -0.43 6.08
C ARG A 137 -6.51 -1.33 5.40
N ILE A 138 -6.89 -1.88 4.25
CA ILE A 138 -6.13 -2.88 3.49
C ILE A 138 -4.90 -2.21 2.88
N LYS A 139 -3.69 -2.68 3.20
CA LYS A 139 -2.46 -2.18 2.56
C LYS A 139 -2.26 -2.88 1.22
N SER A 140 -2.43 -4.19 1.22
CA SER A 140 -2.42 -5.02 0.01
C SER A 140 -3.42 -6.16 0.12
N CYS A 141 -3.92 -6.60 -1.02
CA CYS A 141 -4.89 -7.68 -1.15
C CYS A 141 -4.43 -8.75 -2.16
N ARG A 142 -5.10 -9.89 -2.15
CA ARG A 142 -4.98 -11.00 -3.10
C ARG A 142 -6.37 -11.43 -3.54
N ILE A 143 -6.50 -11.91 -4.76
CA ILE A 143 -7.68 -12.65 -5.21
C ILE A 143 -7.36 -14.15 -5.17
N HIS A 144 -8.29 -14.93 -4.63
CA HIS A 144 -8.17 -16.39 -4.62
C HIS A 144 -8.42 -16.95 -6.03
N ASP A 145 -7.71 -18.01 -6.42
CA ASP A 145 -7.75 -18.56 -7.78
C ASP A 145 -9.18 -18.88 -8.27
N LEU A 146 -9.99 -19.62 -7.50
CA LEU A 146 -11.40 -19.88 -7.87
C LEU A 146 -12.25 -18.61 -8.10
N LEU A 147 -12.01 -17.53 -7.35
CA LEU A 147 -12.72 -16.25 -7.55
C LEU A 147 -12.20 -15.50 -8.77
N ARG A 148 -10.91 -15.63 -9.05
CA ARG A 148 -10.29 -15.12 -10.27
C ARG A 148 -10.83 -15.85 -11.49
N ASP A 149 -10.96 -17.17 -11.43
CA ASP A 149 -11.49 -18.00 -12.51
C ASP A 149 -12.96 -17.66 -12.77
N LEU A 150 -13.75 -17.42 -11.72
CA LEU A 150 -15.10 -16.86 -11.85
C LEU A 150 -15.08 -15.50 -12.56
N ALA A 151 -14.21 -14.58 -12.14
CA ALA A 151 -14.09 -13.26 -12.77
C ALA A 151 -13.73 -13.36 -14.26
N ILE A 152 -12.87 -14.31 -14.64
CA ILE A 152 -12.50 -14.58 -16.03
C ILE A 152 -13.67 -15.18 -16.80
N ALA A 153 -14.34 -16.19 -16.25
CA ALA A 153 -15.49 -16.84 -16.89
C ALA A 153 -16.61 -15.84 -17.18
N VAL A 154 -16.99 -15.05 -16.18
CA VAL A 154 -17.98 -13.96 -16.34
C VAL A 154 -17.49 -12.91 -17.32
N SER A 155 -16.20 -12.56 -17.30
CA SER A 155 -15.66 -11.62 -18.28
C SER A 155 -15.68 -12.15 -19.71
N ASN A 156 -15.55 -13.47 -19.90
CA ASN A 156 -15.66 -14.11 -21.21
C ASN A 156 -17.07 -13.97 -21.78
N GLU A 157 -18.10 -14.12 -20.93
CA GLU A 157 -19.51 -13.91 -21.28
C GLU A 157 -19.83 -12.45 -21.66
N PHE A 158 -19.40 -11.48 -20.85
CA PHE A 158 -19.73 -10.05 -21.03
C PHE A 158 -18.73 -9.25 -21.86
N GLU A 159 -17.82 -9.92 -22.53
CA GLU A 159 -16.79 -9.29 -23.34
C GLU A 159 -15.88 -8.27 -22.62
N PHE A 160 -15.59 -8.50 -21.34
CA PHE A 160 -15.01 -7.48 -20.46
C PHE A 160 -13.48 -7.37 -20.50
N LEU A 161 -12.76 -8.50 -20.51
CA LEU A 161 -11.28 -8.57 -20.56
C LEU A 161 -10.78 -9.71 -21.45
N SER A 162 -9.49 -9.66 -21.77
CA SER A 162 -8.72 -10.69 -22.48
C SER A 162 -7.41 -10.97 -21.75
N MET A 163 -7.00 -12.23 -21.73
CA MET A 163 -5.75 -12.72 -21.17
C MET A 163 -4.91 -13.31 -22.31
N PHE A 164 -3.59 -13.14 -22.26
CA PHE A 164 -2.67 -13.75 -23.21
C PHE A 164 -1.41 -14.24 -22.47
N GLY A 165 -0.90 -15.43 -22.77
CA GLY A 165 0.30 -15.95 -22.14
C GLY A 165 0.93 -17.17 -22.79
N ASN A 166 1.91 -17.79 -22.13
CA ASN A 166 2.79 -18.85 -22.69
C ASN A 166 2.10 -20.09 -23.27
N GLN A 167 0.82 -20.33 -22.97
CA GLN A 167 0.06 -21.47 -23.51
C GLN A 167 -0.75 -21.10 -24.76
N ASP A 168 -0.81 -19.81 -25.11
CA ASP A 168 -1.57 -19.31 -26.24
C ASP A 168 -0.68 -19.27 -27.49
N THR A 169 -1.05 -20.03 -28.52
CA THR A 169 -0.34 -20.07 -29.80
C THR A 169 -0.70 -18.89 -30.72
N GLU A 170 -1.86 -18.27 -30.51
CA GLU A 170 -2.34 -17.12 -31.29
C GLU A 170 -2.88 -16.04 -30.38
N PHE A 171 -2.60 -14.78 -30.76
CA PHE A 171 -3.17 -13.63 -30.09
C PHE A 171 -4.69 -13.64 -30.25
N PRO A 172 -5.49 -13.36 -29.20
CA PRO A 172 -6.94 -13.37 -29.33
C PRO A 172 -7.36 -12.43 -30.47
N PRO A 173 -8.15 -12.91 -31.46
CA PRO A 173 -8.41 -12.20 -32.72
C PRO A 173 -9.15 -10.86 -32.54
N LYS A 174 -9.68 -10.61 -31.34
CA LYS A 174 -10.14 -9.31 -30.85
C LYS A 174 -9.78 -9.21 -29.37
N ALA A 175 -8.60 -8.70 -29.01
CA ALA A 175 -8.41 -8.36 -27.60
C ALA A 175 -9.37 -7.21 -27.27
N ARG A 176 -10.13 -7.44 -26.21
CA ARG A 176 -11.20 -6.54 -25.76
C ARG A 176 -10.58 -5.25 -25.23
N ARG A 177 -11.40 -4.37 -24.65
CA ARG A 177 -10.94 -3.08 -24.11
C ARG A 177 -9.85 -3.22 -23.03
N ARG A 178 -9.58 -4.41 -22.48
CA ARG A 178 -8.59 -4.67 -21.43
C ARG A 178 -7.84 -5.96 -21.71
N LEU A 179 -6.53 -5.89 -21.68
CA LEU A 179 -5.63 -6.98 -21.96
C LEU A 179 -4.62 -7.12 -20.83
N SER A 180 -4.33 -8.36 -20.46
CA SER A 180 -3.14 -8.68 -19.68
C SER A 180 -2.29 -9.75 -20.35
N ILE A 181 -0.98 -9.56 -20.31
CA ILE A 181 0.02 -10.44 -20.89
C ILE A 181 0.81 -11.11 -19.75
N HIS A 182 0.84 -12.44 -19.74
CA HIS A 182 1.44 -13.25 -18.68
C HIS A 182 2.53 -14.18 -19.22
N GLY A 183 3.73 -14.09 -18.66
CA GLY A 183 4.86 -14.95 -19.02
C GLY A 183 5.56 -14.50 -20.30
N ASP A 184 6.76 -15.01 -20.55
CA ASP A 184 7.67 -14.57 -21.61
C ASP A 184 7.11 -14.86 -23.03
N VAL A 185 6.30 -13.95 -23.58
CA VAL A 185 5.71 -14.10 -24.93
C VAL A 185 6.45 -13.23 -25.95
N SER A 186 6.54 -13.71 -27.20
CA SER A 186 7.13 -12.94 -28.30
C SER A 186 6.34 -11.64 -28.54
N ASN A 187 7.01 -10.51 -28.36
CA ASN A 187 6.41 -9.17 -28.36
C ASN A 187 6.42 -8.51 -29.74
N GLU A 188 6.51 -9.29 -30.82
CA GLU A 188 6.62 -8.77 -32.19
C GLU A 188 5.27 -8.46 -32.85
N VAL A 189 4.14 -8.85 -32.25
CA VAL A 189 2.81 -8.66 -32.83
C VAL A 189 2.28 -7.24 -32.54
N PRO A 190 1.99 -6.41 -33.57
CA PRO A 190 1.46 -5.07 -33.36
C PRO A 190 0.02 -5.12 -32.84
N LEU A 191 -0.20 -4.73 -31.58
CA LEU A 191 -1.49 -4.88 -30.90
C LEU A 191 -2.63 -4.09 -31.55
N HIS A 192 -2.33 -2.97 -32.19
CA HIS A 192 -3.33 -2.13 -32.85
C HIS A 192 -4.03 -2.83 -34.02
N LYS A 193 -3.39 -3.83 -34.65
CA LYS A 193 -4.00 -4.58 -35.76
C LYS A 193 -5.12 -5.49 -35.24
N SER A 194 -4.92 -6.11 -34.09
CA SER A 194 -5.90 -7.01 -33.48
C SER A 194 -6.91 -6.27 -32.59
N SER A 195 -6.51 -5.15 -31.96
CA SER A 195 -7.22 -4.57 -30.83
C SER A 195 -7.13 -3.02 -30.76
N PRO A 196 -7.59 -2.28 -31.79
CA PRO A 196 -7.43 -0.82 -31.85
C PRO A 196 -8.19 -0.07 -30.75
N SER A 197 -9.18 -0.71 -30.11
CA SER A 197 -10.01 -0.12 -29.05
C SER A 197 -9.49 -0.40 -27.62
N LEU A 198 -8.27 -0.92 -27.49
CA LEU A 198 -7.67 -1.25 -26.20
C LEU A 198 -7.57 -0.01 -25.30
N ARG A 199 -8.02 -0.16 -24.05
CA ARG A 199 -7.96 0.86 -23.00
C ARG A 199 -6.94 0.52 -21.92
N SER A 200 -6.64 -0.75 -21.71
CA SER A 200 -5.71 -1.16 -20.65
C SER A 200 -4.82 -2.29 -21.07
N LEU A 201 -3.53 -2.13 -20.78
CA LEU A 201 -2.48 -3.11 -20.99
C LEU A 201 -1.74 -3.32 -19.67
N LEU A 202 -1.80 -4.54 -19.13
CA LEU A 202 -1.03 -4.96 -17.96
C LEU A 202 -0.07 -6.09 -18.36
N CYS A 203 1.21 -5.97 -18.07
CA CYS A 203 2.19 -7.04 -18.35
C CYS A 203 2.77 -7.58 -17.06
N PHE A 204 2.81 -8.91 -16.94
CA PHE A 204 3.31 -9.61 -15.77
C PHE A 204 4.31 -10.71 -16.17
N ASN A 205 5.34 -10.90 -15.35
CA ASN A 205 6.32 -11.97 -15.48
C ASN A 205 7.02 -12.04 -16.86
N GLN A 206 7.21 -10.88 -17.51
CA GLN A 206 8.03 -10.76 -18.72
C GLN A 206 9.50 -10.60 -18.32
N LYS A 207 10.41 -11.25 -19.04
CA LYS A 207 11.84 -10.94 -18.86
C LYS A 207 12.18 -9.60 -19.51
N GLN A 208 11.74 -9.43 -20.75
CA GLN A 208 11.97 -8.22 -21.53
C GLN A 208 10.74 -7.93 -22.41
N LEU A 209 10.44 -6.66 -22.62
CA LEU A 209 9.27 -6.22 -23.38
C LEU A 209 9.62 -5.03 -24.27
N ASN A 210 9.49 -5.20 -25.58
CA ASN A 210 9.53 -4.06 -26.50
C ASN A 210 8.15 -3.38 -26.52
N LEU A 211 8.07 -2.16 -25.99
CA LEU A 211 6.80 -1.43 -25.92
C LEU A 211 6.32 -0.87 -27.25
N ILE A 212 7.21 -0.63 -28.24
CA ILE A 212 6.85 0.01 -29.51
C ILE A 212 5.65 -0.68 -30.19
N PRO A 213 5.70 -1.99 -30.52
CA PRO A 213 4.59 -2.66 -31.21
C PRO A 213 3.32 -2.74 -30.36
N LEU A 214 3.44 -2.59 -29.04
CA LEU A 214 2.32 -2.69 -28.11
C LEU A 214 1.58 -1.36 -27.94
N VAL A 215 2.24 -0.22 -28.08
CA VAL A 215 1.62 1.10 -27.87
C VAL A 215 1.36 1.85 -29.17
N GLU A 216 2.06 1.49 -30.24
CA GLU A 216 1.87 2.10 -31.55
C GLU A 216 0.43 1.91 -32.04
N GLY A 217 -0.23 3.00 -32.41
CA GLY A 217 -1.60 2.99 -32.94
C GLY A 217 -2.73 2.90 -31.91
N LEU A 218 -2.44 2.61 -30.63
CA LEU A 218 -3.47 2.42 -29.60
C LEU A 218 -3.95 3.73 -28.93
N ARG A 219 -4.66 4.56 -29.69
CA ARG A 219 -5.03 5.92 -29.27
C ARG A 219 -5.97 6.01 -28.05
N PHE A 220 -6.65 4.92 -27.67
CA PHE A 220 -7.63 4.89 -26.58
C PHE A 220 -7.12 4.36 -25.24
N LEU A 221 -5.81 4.07 -25.14
CA LEU A 221 -5.21 3.60 -23.90
C LEU A 221 -5.39 4.60 -22.76
N ARG A 222 -5.86 4.09 -21.63
CA ARG A 222 -6.01 4.74 -20.33
C ARG A 222 -5.02 4.20 -19.31
N VAL A 223 -4.65 2.93 -19.42
CA VAL A 223 -3.74 2.25 -18.48
C VAL A 223 -2.63 1.53 -19.24
N ILE A 224 -1.40 1.83 -18.86
CA ILE A 224 -0.22 1.00 -19.17
C ILE A 224 0.45 0.67 -17.84
N ASP A 225 0.62 -0.62 -17.56
CA ASP A 225 1.29 -1.10 -16.36
C ASP A 225 2.25 -2.22 -16.73
N VAL A 226 3.53 -1.87 -16.77
CA VAL A 226 4.63 -2.79 -17.09
C VAL A 226 5.64 -2.81 -15.95
N GLN A 227 5.15 -2.64 -14.72
CA GLN A 227 6.02 -2.63 -13.54
C GLN A 227 6.74 -3.97 -13.38
N ASP A 228 8.00 -3.90 -12.97
CA ASP A 228 8.88 -5.04 -12.76
C ASP A 228 9.12 -5.87 -14.06
N VAL A 229 9.05 -5.21 -15.23
CA VAL A 229 9.39 -5.74 -16.58
C VAL A 229 10.48 -4.88 -17.21
N ASP A 230 11.56 -5.48 -17.72
CA ASP A 230 12.60 -4.74 -18.45
C ASP A 230 12.05 -4.27 -19.82
N ILE A 231 12.00 -2.96 -20.03
CA ILE A 231 11.62 -2.38 -21.33
C ILE A 231 12.78 -1.71 -22.05
N GLY A 232 13.89 -1.44 -21.35
CA GLY A 232 15.04 -0.64 -21.81
C GLY A 232 14.73 0.82 -22.13
N VAL A 233 13.78 1.07 -23.05
CA VAL A 233 13.43 2.40 -23.57
C VAL A 233 11.91 2.58 -23.62
N LEU A 234 11.43 3.74 -23.15
CA LEU A 234 10.06 4.17 -23.37
C LEU A 234 9.98 4.90 -24.73
N PRO A 235 9.17 4.44 -25.69
CA PRO A 235 9.14 5.03 -27.03
C PRO A 235 8.46 6.41 -27.06
N GLN A 236 8.85 7.26 -28.02
CA GLN A 236 8.32 8.63 -28.15
C GLN A 236 6.81 8.63 -28.43
N GLU A 237 6.30 7.58 -29.07
CA GLU A 237 4.89 7.31 -29.39
C GLU A 237 3.99 7.36 -28.16
N VAL A 238 4.53 7.13 -26.95
CA VAL A 238 3.77 7.22 -25.71
C VAL A 238 3.05 8.57 -25.57
N GLY A 239 3.65 9.67 -26.03
CA GLY A 239 3.03 11.00 -25.94
C GLY A 239 1.78 11.17 -26.80
N ARG A 240 1.53 10.26 -27.76
CA ARG A 240 0.29 10.27 -28.55
C ARG A 240 -0.90 9.71 -27.77
N LEU A 241 -0.67 9.08 -26.61
CA LEU A 241 -1.69 8.45 -25.77
C LEU A 241 -2.37 9.49 -24.86
N ILE A 242 -3.04 10.48 -25.45
CA ILE A 242 -3.62 11.61 -24.70
C ILE A 242 -4.70 11.20 -23.68
N HIS A 243 -5.27 10.00 -23.80
CA HIS A 243 -6.25 9.45 -22.86
C HIS A 243 -5.62 8.67 -21.70
N LEU A 244 -4.29 8.51 -21.69
CA LEU A 244 -3.58 7.76 -20.66
C LEU A 244 -3.74 8.45 -19.30
N ARG A 245 -4.23 7.70 -18.32
CA ARG A 245 -4.44 8.14 -16.93
C ARG A 245 -3.50 7.45 -15.95
N PHE A 246 -3.05 6.23 -16.26
CA PHE A 246 -2.11 5.47 -15.44
C PHE A 246 -0.93 5.00 -16.29
N LEU A 247 0.29 5.33 -15.84
CA LEU A 247 1.54 4.85 -16.42
C LEU A 247 2.44 4.27 -15.31
N GLY A 248 2.55 2.94 -15.27
CA GLY A 248 3.37 2.20 -14.32
C GLY A 248 4.66 1.69 -14.97
N LEU A 249 5.79 2.32 -14.64
CA LEU A 249 7.14 2.03 -15.12
C LEU A 249 8.12 1.79 -13.97
N LYS A 250 7.63 1.28 -12.84
CA LYS A 250 8.49 0.95 -11.70
C LYS A 250 9.39 -0.23 -12.07
N ASN A 251 10.69 -0.12 -11.82
CA ASN A 251 11.66 -1.21 -12.01
C ASN A 251 11.62 -1.78 -13.43
N THR A 252 11.84 -0.91 -14.43
CA THR A 252 11.78 -1.27 -15.86
C THR A 252 13.09 -1.00 -16.60
N ASN A 253 14.19 -0.86 -15.85
CA ASN A 253 15.53 -0.62 -16.36
C ASN A 253 15.65 0.61 -17.29
N LEU A 254 14.82 1.64 -17.10
CA LEU A 254 14.87 2.85 -17.92
C LEU A 254 16.05 3.75 -17.56
N GLU A 255 16.75 4.25 -18.57
CA GLU A 255 17.81 5.26 -18.39
C GLU A 255 17.30 6.70 -18.56
N SER A 256 16.32 6.90 -19.45
CA SER A 256 15.72 8.21 -19.72
C SER A 256 14.25 8.11 -20.13
N LEU A 257 13.49 9.17 -19.89
CA LEU A 257 12.14 9.33 -20.41
C LEU A 257 12.15 10.25 -21.65
N PRO A 258 11.39 9.94 -22.71
CA PRO A 258 11.21 10.84 -23.84
C PRO A 258 10.49 12.13 -23.42
N SER A 259 10.81 13.24 -24.10
CA SER A 259 10.16 14.54 -23.83
C SER A 259 8.64 14.50 -24.03
N SER A 260 8.15 13.61 -24.90
CA SER A 260 6.73 13.42 -25.21
C SER A 260 5.89 12.87 -24.06
N VAL A 261 6.50 12.37 -22.97
CA VAL A 261 5.76 12.07 -21.74
C VAL A 261 5.03 13.31 -21.21
N GLY A 262 5.55 14.51 -21.46
CA GLY A 262 4.89 15.76 -21.10
C GLY A 262 3.59 16.05 -21.88
N ASP A 263 3.34 15.34 -22.98
CA ASP A 263 2.14 15.49 -23.82
C ASP A 263 0.96 14.66 -23.29
N LEU A 264 1.17 13.85 -22.24
CA LEU A 264 0.15 13.02 -21.59
C LEU A 264 -0.80 13.86 -20.72
N ILE A 265 -1.62 14.67 -21.37
CA ILE A 265 -2.45 15.70 -20.71
C ILE A 265 -3.45 15.17 -19.66
N ASN A 266 -3.85 13.90 -19.74
CA ASN A 266 -4.79 13.28 -18.80
C ASN A 266 -4.11 12.36 -17.75
N LEU A 267 -2.77 12.34 -17.67
CA LEU A 267 -2.06 11.42 -16.78
C LEU A 267 -2.31 11.77 -15.31
N GLN A 268 -2.88 10.84 -14.55
CA GLN A 268 -3.26 11.01 -13.14
C GLN A 268 -2.31 10.29 -12.19
N MET A 269 -1.80 9.12 -12.58
CA MET A 269 -0.80 8.37 -11.82
C MET A 269 0.41 8.01 -12.68
N PHE A 270 1.58 8.34 -12.16
CA PHE A 270 2.86 8.03 -12.79
C PHE A 270 3.81 7.42 -11.75
N ASP A 271 4.33 6.22 -12.03
CA ASP A 271 5.29 5.53 -11.15
C ASP A 271 6.53 5.14 -11.94
N ILE A 272 7.67 5.77 -11.64
CA ILE A 272 8.96 5.55 -12.31
C ILE A 272 10.05 5.09 -11.32
N ARG A 273 9.66 4.65 -10.13
CA ARG A 273 10.59 4.23 -9.08
C ARG A 273 11.49 3.08 -9.53
N SER A 274 12.61 2.92 -8.85
CA SER A 274 13.51 1.77 -9.00
C SER A 274 14.13 1.65 -10.41
N ASN A 275 14.31 2.76 -11.12
CA ASN A 275 15.06 2.86 -12.38
C ASN A 275 16.44 3.53 -12.19
N GLY A 276 17.04 3.40 -11.00
CA GLY A 276 18.35 4.03 -10.72
C GLY A 276 18.34 5.56 -10.88
N LYS A 277 19.23 6.08 -11.74
CA LYS A 277 19.39 7.53 -12.02
C LYS A 277 18.64 7.94 -13.31
N LEU A 278 17.35 7.61 -13.38
CA LEU A 278 16.50 7.92 -14.52
C LEU A 278 16.48 9.43 -14.85
N LYS A 279 16.80 9.78 -16.10
CA LYS A 279 16.70 11.16 -16.60
C LYS A 279 15.25 11.50 -16.92
N VAL A 280 14.69 12.46 -16.16
CA VAL A 280 13.31 12.94 -16.35
C VAL A 280 13.32 14.31 -17.05
N PRO A 281 12.70 14.45 -18.24
CA PRO A 281 12.72 15.69 -19.01
C PRO A 281 11.88 16.78 -18.34
N ALA A 282 12.19 18.05 -18.67
CA ALA A 282 11.52 19.22 -18.10
C ALA A 282 10.00 19.22 -18.33
N SER A 283 9.54 18.60 -19.41
CA SER A 283 8.13 18.53 -19.82
C SER A 283 7.25 17.74 -18.84
N VAL A 284 7.78 16.72 -18.14
CA VAL A 284 7.04 15.94 -17.14
C VAL A 284 6.58 16.80 -15.97
N TRP A 285 7.36 17.83 -15.62
CA TRP A 285 7.05 18.76 -14.53
C TRP A 285 6.00 19.81 -14.90
N LYS A 286 5.38 19.69 -16.08
CA LYS A 286 4.30 20.55 -16.59
C LYS A 286 2.95 19.83 -16.68
N LEU A 287 2.88 18.53 -16.36
CA LEU A 287 1.63 17.77 -16.41
C LEU A 287 0.59 18.36 -15.46
N LYS A 288 -0.65 18.53 -15.94
CA LYS A 288 -1.70 19.27 -15.22
C LYS A 288 -2.62 18.35 -14.41
N GLU A 289 -2.90 17.17 -14.92
CA GLU A 289 -3.84 16.22 -14.30
C GLU A 289 -3.19 15.26 -13.30
N LEU A 290 -1.87 15.37 -13.08
CA LEU A 290 -1.14 14.43 -12.24
C LEU A 290 -1.54 14.57 -10.76
N ARG A 291 -2.00 13.46 -10.18
CA ARG A 291 -2.43 13.34 -8.78
C ARG A 291 -1.45 12.56 -7.92
N HIS A 292 -0.81 11.54 -8.50
CA HIS A 292 0.16 10.71 -7.80
C HIS A 292 1.41 10.52 -8.63
N PHE A 293 2.53 11.04 -8.13
CA PHE A 293 3.83 10.85 -8.74
C PHE A 293 4.77 10.12 -7.77
N TYR A 294 5.21 8.93 -8.17
CA TYR A 294 6.20 8.15 -7.48
C TYR A 294 7.46 8.09 -8.32
N LEU A 295 8.57 8.53 -7.75
CA LEU A 295 9.86 8.62 -8.43
C LEU A 295 11.00 8.38 -7.43
N ASP A 296 12.22 8.19 -7.92
CA ASP A 296 13.41 8.15 -7.08
C ASP A 296 14.50 9.04 -7.71
N TRP A 297 15.30 9.69 -6.89
CA TRP A 297 16.54 10.37 -7.31
C TRP A 297 16.41 11.54 -8.31
N CYS A 298 15.22 12.03 -8.63
CA CYS A 298 15.05 13.18 -9.54
C CYS A 298 14.92 14.51 -8.77
N SER A 299 15.67 15.52 -9.18
CA SER A 299 15.58 16.88 -8.64
C SER A 299 15.32 17.88 -9.77
N PRO A 300 14.07 18.32 -10.00
CA PRO A 300 13.78 19.34 -10.99
C PRO A 300 14.31 20.71 -10.55
N LYS A 301 14.61 21.59 -11.52
CA LYS A 301 14.90 23.00 -11.23
C LYS A 301 13.65 23.72 -10.69
N GLN A 302 12.49 23.40 -11.24
CA GLN A 302 11.20 23.98 -10.89
C GLN A 302 10.08 23.01 -11.27
N ILE A 303 8.95 23.11 -10.56
CA ILE A 303 7.70 22.45 -10.90
C ILE A 303 6.73 23.54 -11.35
N GLU A 304 6.36 23.52 -12.64
CA GLU A 304 5.43 24.49 -13.25
C GLU A 304 3.99 23.94 -13.32
N GLY A 305 3.84 22.62 -13.40
CA GLY A 305 2.56 21.92 -13.40
C GLY A 305 2.11 21.45 -12.01
N PHE A 306 1.29 20.41 -11.97
CA PHE A 306 0.79 19.75 -10.76
C PHE A 306 -0.24 20.50 -9.88
N PRO A 307 -1.26 21.18 -10.43
CA PRO A 307 -2.31 21.80 -9.61
C PRO A 307 -3.08 20.78 -8.75
N ASN A 308 -3.23 19.55 -9.26
CA ASN A 308 -4.05 18.50 -8.64
C ASN A 308 -3.23 17.45 -7.86
N ILE A 309 -1.93 17.68 -7.62
CA ILE A 309 -1.05 16.69 -7.01
C ILE A 309 -1.38 16.42 -5.55
N GLN A 310 -1.66 15.16 -5.23
CA GLN A 310 -1.96 14.72 -3.88
C GLN A 310 -0.78 13.97 -3.25
N THR A 311 0.00 13.25 -4.07
CA THR A 311 1.16 12.49 -3.64
C THR A 311 2.36 12.80 -4.50
N LEU A 312 3.44 13.29 -3.88
CA LEU A 312 4.75 13.42 -4.48
C LEU A 312 5.75 12.66 -3.62
N ASN A 313 6.21 11.50 -4.11
CA ASN A 313 6.98 10.57 -3.31
C ASN A 313 8.33 10.25 -3.96
N GLY A 314 9.41 10.55 -3.24
CA GLY A 314 10.79 10.17 -3.56
C GLY A 314 11.56 11.21 -4.37
N ILE A 315 10.97 12.39 -4.61
CA ILE A 315 11.64 13.55 -5.22
C ILE A 315 12.89 13.94 -4.42
N ALA A 316 14.00 14.17 -5.08
CA ALA A 316 15.23 14.65 -4.45
C ALA A 316 15.13 16.15 -4.17
N ALA A 317 15.70 16.58 -3.05
CA ALA A 317 15.78 17.99 -2.69
C ALA A 317 16.58 18.79 -3.75
N GLY A 318 16.22 20.05 -3.92
CA GLY A 318 16.87 20.97 -4.86
C GLY A 318 16.15 22.29 -4.97
N GLY A 319 16.48 23.09 -5.99
CA GLY A 319 15.97 24.46 -6.16
C GLY A 319 14.44 24.57 -6.35
N TRP A 320 13.75 23.48 -6.68
CA TRP A 320 12.30 23.47 -6.78
C TRP A 320 11.60 23.74 -5.44
N ILE A 321 12.26 23.45 -4.30
CA ILE A 321 11.70 23.63 -2.96
C ILE A 321 11.33 25.11 -2.76
N GLU A 322 12.28 26.01 -3.01
CA GLU A 322 12.09 27.46 -2.85
C GLU A 322 11.04 28.00 -3.83
N LYS A 323 11.06 27.52 -5.08
CA LYS A 323 10.28 28.12 -6.18
C LYS A 323 8.87 27.56 -6.34
N SER A 324 8.64 26.33 -5.86
CA SER A 324 7.48 25.53 -6.27
C SER A 324 6.75 24.87 -5.11
N LEU A 325 7.40 24.56 -3.99
CA LEU A 325 6.77 23.74 -2.93
C LEU A 325 5.47 24.37 -2.41
N VAL A 326 5.48 25.67 -2.13
CA VAL A 326 4.31 26.42 -1.62
C VAL A 326 3.13 26.40 -2.61
N LYS A 327 3.39 26.26 -3.91
CA LYS A 327 2.34 26.21 -4.94
C LYS A 327 1.58 24.88 -4.93
N LEU A 328 2.14 23.83 -4.33
CA LEU A 328 1.57 22.48 -4.31
C LEU A 328 0.60 22.28 -3.12
N SER A 329 -0.37 23.18 -2.97
CA SER A 329 -1.29 23.24 -1.82
C SER A 329 -2.25 22.02 -1.70
N THR A 330 -2.38 21.23 -2.76
CA THR A 330 -3.20 20.02 -2.80
C THR A 330 -2.49 18.78 -2.22
N LEU A 331 -1.19 18.87 -1.92
CA LEU A 331 -0.39 17.77 -1.39
C LEU A 331 -0.92 17.26 -0.04
N THR A 332 -1.15 15.96 0.01
CA THR A 332 -1.45 15.23 1.25
C THR A 332 -0.30 14.33 1.67
N ARG A 333 0.57 13.96 0.72
CA ARG A 333 1.71 13.09 0.94
C ARG A 333 2.94 13.60 0.22
N LEU A 334 3.97 13.93 0.99
CA LEU A 334 5.26 14.38 0.50
C LEU A 334 6.38 13.51 1.04
N ALA A 335 7.25 13.01 0.16
CA ALA A 335 8.49 12.36 0.56
C ALA A 335 9.66 12.96 -0.22
N ILE A 336 10.57 13.61 0.50
CA ILE A 336 11.76 14.25 -0.07
C ILE A 336 12.99 13.45 0.31
N THR A 337 13.85 13.17 -0.68
CA THR A 337 15.13 12.50 -0.49
C THR A 337 16.29 13.46 -0.68
N ARG A 338 17.48 13.06 -0.22
CA ARG A 338 18.72 13.86 -0.33
C ARG A 338 18.60 15.26 0.29
N VAL A 339 17.84 15.38 1.38
CA VAL A 339 17.74 16.63 2.13
C VAL A 339 19.10 16.92 2.76
N SER A 340 19.53 18.17 2.65
CA SER A 340 20.75 18.70 3.29
C SER A 340 20.41 19.93 4.11
N SER A 341 21.36 20.42 4.90
CA SER A 341 21.19 21.63 5.73
C SER A 341 20.72 22.84 4.93
N ASN A 342 21.21 23.00 3.69
CA ASN A 342 20.91 24.16 2.85
C ASN A 342 19.47 24.19 2.36
N HIS A 343 18.82 23.03 2.23
CA HIS A 343 17.43 22.95 1.81
C HIS A 343 16.45 23.28 2.95
N MET A 344 16.92 23.25 4.19
CA MET A 344 16.05 23.33 5.38
C MET A 344 15.61 24.76 5.68
N SER A 345 16.41 25.77 5.32
CA SER A 345 16.00 27.18 5.35
C SER A 345 14.77 27.44 4.46
N ALA A 346 14.65 26.72 3.35
CA ALA A 346 13.51 26.81 2.44
C ALA A 346 12.35 25.88 2.85
N LEU A 347 12.64 24.67 3.34
CA LEU A 347 11.61 23.70 3.74
C LEU A 347 10.84 24.13 4.99
N ALA A 348 11.54 24.64 6.01
CA ALA A 348 10.94 24.99 7.29
C ALA A 348 9.77 25.99 7.17
N PRO A 349 9.89 27.11 6.42
CA PRO A 349 8.77 28.03 6.23
C PRO A 349 7.73 27.55 5.19
N ALA A 350 8.11 26.68 4.25
CA ALA A 350 7.22 26.22 3.19
C ALA A 350 6.25 25.11 3.63
N LEU A 351 6.69 24.19 4.49
CA LEU A 351 5.88 23.04 4.90
C LEU A 351 4.61 23.41 5.69
N PRO A 352 4.63 24.37 6.63
CA PRO A 352 3.42 24.84 7.31
C PRO A 352 2.35 25.41 6.37
N GLN A 353 2.76 25.95 5.22
CA GLN A 353 1.83 26.48 4.22
C GLN A 353 1.08 25.36 3.48
N LEU A 354 1.55 24.12 3.57
CA LEU A 354 0.87 22.93 3.04
C LEU A 354 -0.19 22.43 4.02
N GLY A 355 -1.26 23.20 4.18
CA GLY A 355 -2.32 22.93 5.17
C GLY A 355 -3.08 21.61 5.02
N ARG A 356 -2.83 20.81 3.96
CA ARG A 356 -3.44 19.49 3.75
C ARG A 356 -2.47 18.32 3.95
N LEU A 357 -1.23 18.61 4.35
CA LEU A 357 -0.17 17.62 4.44
C LEU A 357 -0.41 16.66 5.61
N ARG A 358 -0.59 15.38 5.29
CA ARG A 358 -0.93 14.31 6.23
C ARG A 358 0.21 13.31 6.43
N TYR A 359 1.08 13.19 5.43
CA TYR A 359 2.27 12.36 5.43
C TYR A 359 3.48 13.18 5.00
N LEU A 360 4.53 13.14 5.81
CA LEU A 360 5.82 13.72 5.50
C LEU A 360 6.91 12.67 5.71
N ALA A 361 7.75 12.48 4.70
CA ALA A 361 9.00 11.75 4.84
C ALA A 361 10.18 12.60 4.40
N LEU A 362 11.18 12.72 5.26
CA LEU A 362 12.43 13.42 4.96
C LEU A 362 13.59 12.43 5.07
N LYS A 363 14.34 12.27 3.98
CA LYS A 363 15.54 11.44 3.92
C LYS A 363 16.76 12.32 3.63
N THR A 364 17.73 12.37 4.53
CA THR A 364 18.95 13.16 4.31
C THR A 364 19.96 12.47 3.41
N GLU A 365 20.88 13.27 2.87
CA GLU A 365 22.08 12.80 2.19
C GLU A 365 23.28 12.73 3.14
N GLY A 366 23.91 11.56 3.20
CA GLY A 366 25.17 11.36 3.93
C GLY A 366 25.05 11.59 5.44
N GLN A 367 26.02 12.30 6.00
CA GLN A 367 26.12 12.61 7.43
C GLN A 367 25.47 13.96 7.80
N SER A 368 24.86 14.64 6.84
CA SER A 368 24.25 15.96 7.05
C SER A 368 23.13 15.84 8.10
N PRO A 369 23.20 16.59 9.21
CA PRO A 369 22.12 16.58 10.19
C PRO A 369 20.87 17.22 9.60
N ILE A 370 19.69 16.71 9.96
CA ILE A 370 18.44 17.47 9.84
C ILE A 370 18.53 18.59 10.88
N PRO A 371 18.64 19.87 10.49
CA PRO A 371 18.69 20.97 11.44
C PRO A 371 17.40 21.03 12.27
N MET A 372 17.54 21.31 13.57
CA MET A 372 16.45 21.32 14.55
C MET A 372 15.56 22.59 14.50
N ASN A 373 15.72 23.44 13.49
CA ASN A 373 14.94 24.67 13.34
C ASN A 373 13.51 24.45 12.84
N MET A 374 13.13 23.20 12.55
CA MET A 374 11.81 22.87 12.05
C MET A 374 10.81 22.68 13.19
N GLN A 375 9.77 23.53 13.22
CA GLN A 375 8.64 23.41 14.13
C GLN A 375 7.57 22.49 13.53
N PHE A 376 7.61 21.18 13.83
CA PHE A 376 6.58 20.26 13.33
C PHE A 376 5.21 20.47 13.98
N SER A 377 5.16 21.21 15.10
CA SER A 377 3.92 21.65 15.76
C SER A 377 2.98 22.41 14.82
N ASP A 378 3.52 23.10 13.81
CA ASP A 378 2.73 23.91 12.88
C ASP A 378 1.97 23.05 11.86
N LEU A 379 2.35 21.76 11.72
CA LEU A 379 1.75 20.82 10.77
C LEU A 379 0.53 20.13 11.39
N GLN A 380 -0.57 20.89 11.55
CA GLN A 380 -1.77 20.47 12.30
C GLN A 380 -2.42 19.18 11.79
N ASP A 381 -2.38 18.92 10.48
CA ASP A 381 -2.99 17.75 9.84
C ASP A 381 -2.05 16.54 9.72
N LEU A 382 -0.80 16.67 10.18
CA LEU A 382 0.23 15.65 9.98
C LEU A 382 0.09 14.52 11.00
N TYR A 383 -0.42 13.37 10.55
CA TYR A 383 -0.53 12.17 11.39
C TYR A 383 0.57 11.13 11.15
N LEU A 384 1.35 11.23 10.05
CA LEU A 384 2.46 10.32 9.74
C LEU A 384 3.74 11.08 9.41
N LEU A 385 4.77 10.87 10.24
CA LEU A 385 6.11 11.42 10.05
C LEU A 385 7.14 10.29 9.93
N THR A 386 7.97 10.36 8.89
CA THR A 386 9.13 9.48 8.71
C THR A 386 10.39 10.29 8.54
N LEU A 387 11.36 10.11 9.44
CA LEU A 387 12.65 10.77 9.38
C LEU A 387 13.74 9.72 9.16
N PHE A 388 14.49 9.89 8.08
CA PHE A 388 15.62 9.05 7.76
C PHE A 388 16.88 9.90 7.62
N GLY A 389 17.86 9.66 8.47
CA GLY A 389 19.10 10.42 8.50
C GLY A 389 19.37 11.05 9.85
N ARG A 390 20.58 11.61 10.01
CA ARG A 390 21.12 12.04 11.31
C ARG A 390 20.29 13.19 11.90
N LEU A 391 19.80 13.02 13.11
CA LEU A 391 19.15 14.05 13.92
C LEU A 391 20.05 14.52 15.07
N GLY A 392 20.80 13.59 15.69
CA GLY A 392 21.59 13.85 16.89
C GLY A 392 20.73 13.93 18.16
N ARG A 393 19.79 14.87 18.22
CA ARG A 393 18.77 14.96 19.27
C ARG A 393 17.37 15.02 18.68
N LEU A 394 16.39 14.58 19.46
CA LEU A 394 14.98 14.56 19.07
C LEU A 394 14.42 15.99 19.11
N PRO A 395 13.59 16.42 18.14
CA PRO A 395 12.84 17.66 18.28
C PRO A 395 11.81 17.54 19.41
N ASN A 396 11.59 18.62 20.16
CA ASN A 396 10.59 18.64 21.23
C ASN A 396 9.17 18.99 20.72
N ASN A 397 9.05 19.49 19.49
CA ASN A 397 7.81 20.07 18.96
C ASN A 397 7.23 19.17 17.86
N PHE A 398 6.51 18.12 18.25
CA PHE A 398 5.81 17.24 17.30
C PHE A 398 4.40 17.73 16.96
N PRO A 399 3.82 17.29 15.83
CA PRO A 399 2.42 17.57 15.52
C PRO A 399 1.47 16.97 16.57
N PRO A 400 0.38 17.67 16.94
CA PRO A 400 -0.52 17.25 18.02
C PRO A 400 -1.27 15.95 17.73
N ILE A 401 -1.59 15.69 16.46
CA ILE A 401 -2.32 14.49 16.02
C ILE A 401 -1.39 13.38 15.50
N LEU A 402 -0.08 13.46 15.77
CA LEU A 402 0.89 12.49 15.26
C LEU A 402 0.54 11.08 15.74
N MET A 403 0.11 10.22 14.80
CA MET A 403 -0.24 8.83 15.06
C MET A 403 0.92 7.88 14.80
N LYS A 404 1.82 8.27 13.89
CA LYS A 404 2.88 7.41 13.41
C LYS A 404 4.19 8.14 13.31
N LEU A 405 5.20 7.60 13.97
CA LEU A 405 6.57 8.06 13.86
C LEU A 405 7.49 6.91 13.47
N SER A 406 8.28 7.12 12.42
CA SER A 406 9.35 6.21 12.04
C SER A 406 10.67 6.95 11.98
N LEU A 407 11.63 6.49 12.77
CA LEU A 407 12.98 7.02 12.84
C LEU A 407 13.95 5.97 12.30
N ARG A 408 14.84 6.36 11.39
CA ARG A 408 15.92 5.51 10.86
C ARG A 408 17.18 6.34 10.73
N SER A 409 18.31 5.77 11.12
CA SER A 409 19.63 6.39 11.06
C SER A 409 19.67 7.79 11.68
N SER A 410 18.80 8.02 12.66
CA SER A 410 18.66 9.26 13.44
C SER A 410 19.84 9.51 14.36
N ARG A 411 20.54 8.45 14.76
CA ARG A 411 21.71 8.51 15.66
C ARG A 411 21.42 9.34 16.91
N LEU A 412 20.27 9.07 17.53
CA LEU A 412 19.86 9.73 18.77
C LEU A 412 20.76 9.26 19.90
N VAL A 413 21.38 10.21 20.58
CA VAL A 413 22.25 9.95 21.75
C VAL A 413 21.38 9.82 23.01
N ASP A 414 20.42 10.71 23.16
CA ASP A 414 19.50 10.75 24.28
C ASP A 414 18.37 9.73 24.10
N ASP A 415 17.83 9.21 25.21
CA ASP A 415 16.70 8.28 25.19
C ASP A 415 15.45 8.95 24.58
N PRO A 416 14.90 8.43 23.46
CA PRO A 416 13.74 9.04 22.82
C PRO A 416 12.42 8.74 23.54
N LEU A 417 12.33 7.69 24.36
CA LEU A 417 11.05 7.22 24.91
C LEU A 417 10.38 8.22 25.87
N PRO A 418 11.09 8.97 26.73
CA PRO A 418 10.47 9.96 27.61
C PRO A 418 9.75 11.09 26.87
N ILE A 419 10.31 11.57 25.76
CA ILE A 419 9.71 12.66 24.95
C ILE A 419 8.59 12.08 24.08
N LEU A 420 8.85 10.99 23.36
CA LEU A 420 7.86 10.36 22.49
C LEU A 420 6.67 9.80 23.28
N GLY A 421 6.90 9.38 24.52
CA GLY A 421 5.90 8.85 25.43
C GLY A 421 4.83 9.86 25.84
N GLN A 422 5.10 11.17 25.71
CA GLN A 422 4.15 12.24 26.01
C GLN A 422 3.11 12.45 24.89
N LEU A 423 3.34 11.88 23.70
CA LEU A 423 2.47 12.05 22.54
C LEU A 423 1.14 11.29 22.72
N GLN A 424 0.07 12.05 22.94
CA GLN A 424 -1.27 11.53 23.27
C GLN A 424 -1.97 10.77 22.14
N SER A 425 -1.52 10.95 20.90
CA SER A 425 -2.14 10.38 19.70
C SER A 425 -1.33 9.24 19.06
N LEU A 426 -0.12 8.95 19.56
CA LEU A 426 0.81 8.03 18.90
C LEU A 426 0.33 6.58 19.01
N GLU A 427 0.00 5.98 17.87
CA GLU A 427 -0.46 4.58 17.75
C GLU A 427 0.63 3.63 17.26
N SER A 428 1.61 4.13 16.50
CA SER A 428 2.73 3.32 16.00
C SER A 428 4.06 4.06 16.06
N LEU A 429 5.04 3.42 16.70
CA LEU A 429 6.41 3.90 16.80
C LEU A 429 7.37 2.86 16.19
N LYS A 430 8.26 3.33 15.31
CA LYS A 430 9.33 2.50 14.73
C LYS A 430 10.68 3.16 14.95
N LEU A 431 11.54 2.49 15.72
CA LEU A 431 12.95 2.79 15.85
C LEU A 431 13.72 1.75 15.03
N LEU A 432 14.16 2.16 13.85
CA LEU A 432 14.84 1.30 12.88
C LEU A 432 16.37 1.49 12.95
N LYS A 433 17.10 0.76 12.11
CA LYS A 433 18.57 0.78 12.01
C LYS A 433 19.20 2.14 12.36
N ASP A 434 20.14 2.13 13.30
CA ASP A 434 20.91 3.31 13.73
C ASP A 434 20.06 4.51 14.19
N SER A 435 18.79 4.32 14.58
CA SER A 435 17.96 5.41 15.07
C SER A 435 18.35 5.87 16.48
N TYR A 436 18.80 4.94 17.33
CA TYR A 436 19.28 5.20 18.68
C TYR A 436 20.66 4.56 18.87
N THR A 437 21.61 5.33 19.39
CA THR A 437 23.02 4.90 19.57
C THR A 437 23.40 4.65 21.02
N GLY A 438 22.53 4.98 21.98
CA GLY A 438 22.76 4.70 23.39
C GLY A 438 22.50 3.24 23.77
N THR A 439 22.73 2.91 25.04
CA THR A 439 22.69 1.53 25.55
C THR A 439 21.45 1.23 26.38
N ARG A 440 20.74 2.25 26.86
CA ARG A 440 19.62 2.09 27.80
C ARG A 440 18.44 2.99 27.45
N MET A 441 17.27 2.39 27.27
CA MET A 441 16.00 3.10 27.12
C MET A 441 15.07 2.79 28.30
N VAL A 442 14.41 3.82 28.82
CA VAL A 442 13.47 3.76 29.95
C VAL A 442 12.14 4.38 29.52
N CYS A 443 11.06 3.60 29.56
CA CYS A 443 9.71 4.16 29.45
C CYS A 443 9.17 4.54 30.83
N PRO A 444 8.90 5.83 31.09
CA PRO A 444 8.30 6.28 32.34
C PRO A 444 6.89 5.71 32.54
N SER A 445 6.38 5.75 33.77
CA SER A 445 4.99 5.37 34.03
C SER A 445 4.03 6.26 33.24
N LEU A 446 2.90 5.70 32.78
CA LEU A 446 1.88 6.42 31.99
C LEU A 446 2.36 6.96 30.63
N CYS A 447 3.55 6.55 30.14
CA CYS A 447 4.00 6.84 28.78
C CYS A 447 3.13 6.09 27.74
N PHE A 448 2.91 6.70 26.58
CA PHE A 448 2.28 6.09 25.40
C PHE A 448 0.85 5.56 25.64
N PRO A 449 -0.14 6.43 25.88
CA PRO A 449 -1.50 6.02 26.22
C PRO A 449 -2.24 5.27 25.10
N LYS A 450 -1.87 5.47 23.83
CA LYS A 450 -2.56 4.88 22.66
C LYS A 450 -1.67 4.02 21.77
N LEU A 451 -0.43 3.74 22.18
CA LEU A 451 0.52 3.01 21.35
C LEU A 451 0.07 1.55 21.19
N LYS A 452 -0.15 1.13 19.95
CA LYS A 452 -0.58 -0.24 19.58
C LYS A 452 0.55 -1.04 18.94
N PHE A 453 1.45 -0.38 18.22
CA PHE A 453 2.52 -1.03 17.44
C PHE A 453 3.88 -0.43 17.79
N LEU A 454 4.79 -1.25 18.31
CA LEU A 454 6.17 -0.86 18.58
C LEU A 454 7.13 -1.74 17.78
N THR A 455 8.10 -1.14 17.11
CA THR A 455 9.14 -1.85 16.35
C THR A 455 10.52 -1.34 16.73
N PHE A 456 11.37 -2.24 17.19
CA PHE A 456 12.81 -2.07 17.31
C PHE A 456 13.50 -2.96 16.29
N ASP A 457 14.21 -2.36 15.35
CA ASP A 457 14.90 -3.09 14.28
C ASP A 457 16.32 -2.57 14.11
N GLU A 458 17.31 -3.45 14.22
CA GLU A 458 18.75 -3.12 14.07
C GLU A 458 19.21 -1.99 15.03
N LEU A 459 18.81 -2.08 16.31
CA LEU A 459 19.34 -1.23 17.39
C LEU A 459 20.56 -1.90 18.04
N ASP A 460 21.70 -1.85 17.34
CA ASP A 460 22.89 -2.67 17.66
C ASP A 460 23.54 -2.37 19.03
N ASN A 461 23.34 -1.16 19.57
CA ASN A 461 23.91 -0.75 20.86
C ASN A 461 22.98 -0.93 22.05
N LEU A 462 21.69 -1.18 21.82
CA LEU A 462 20.71 -1.27 22.90
C LEU A 462 20.98 -2.52 23.74
N GLU A 463 21.27 -2.33 25.02
CA GLU A 463 21.53 -3.42 25.97
C GLU A 463 20.37 -3.61 26.94
N VAL A 464 19.81 -2.49 27.42
CA VAL A 464 18.81 -2.47 28.49
C VAL A 464 17.58 -1.71 28.01
N TRP A 465 16.42 -2.33 28.15
CA TRP A 465 15.14 -1.67 27.93
C TRP A 465 14.25 -1.89 29.14
N GLU A 466 13.85 -0.79 29.78
CA GLU A 466 13.03 -0.78 30.99
C GLU A 466 11.67 -0.15 30.71
N VAL A 467 10.62 -0.76 31.27
CA VAL A 467 9.25 -0.30 31.14
C VAL A 467 8.67 -0.22 32.53
N LYS A 468 8.37 0.98 33.02
CA LYS A 468 7.75 1.19 34.33
C LYS A 468 6.28 0.76 34.31
N HIS A 469 5.73 0.47 35.48
CA HIS A 469 4.33 0.07 35.62
C HIS A 469 3.38 1.13 35.04
N GLY A 470 2.34 0.68 34.31
CA GLY A 470 1.34 1.55 33.67
C GLY A 470 1.80 2.22 32.36
N ALA A 471 2.98 1.88 31.84
CA ALA A 471 3.43 2.28 30.51
C ALA A 471 2.79 1.42 29.40
N MET A 472 2.55 2.03 28.22
CA MET A 472 2.16 1.31 26.98
C MET A 472 0.95 0.37 27.14
N THR A 473 -0.07 0.79 27.88
CA THR A 473 -1.22 -0.05 28.25
C THR A 473 -2.08 -0.55 27.09
N CYS A 474 -1.92 0.03 25.89
CA CYS A 474 -2.64 -0.36 24.67
C CYS A 474 -1.80 -1.16 23.67
N LEU A 475 -0.57 -1.55 24.02
CA LEU A 475 0.37 -2.19 23.10
C LEU A 475 -0.17 -3.56 22.67
N ARG A 476 -0.33 -3.78 21.36
CA ARG A 476 -0.86 -5.02 20.77
C ARG A 476 0.19 -5.83 20.05
N HIS A 477 1.11 -5.17 19.35
CA HIS A 477 2.13 -5.83 18.56
C HIS A 477 3.50 -5.23 18.88
N LEU A 478 4.43 -6.10 19.28
CA LEU A 478 5.82 -5.76 19.52
C LEU A 478 6.70 -6.55 18.55
N VAL A 479 7.53 -5.83 17.79
CA VAL A 479 8.54 -6.42 16.90
C VAL A 479 9.92 -6.03 17.41
N VAL A 480 10.75 -7.02 17.71
CA VAL A 480 12.17 -6.80 18.05
C VAL A 480 13.02 -7.65 17.11
N SER A 481 13.74 -6.98 16.22
CA SER A 481 14.57 -7.64 15.22
C SER A 481 16.01 -7.14 15.25
N LYS A 482 16.95 -8.09 15.15
CA LYS A 482 18.39 -7.83 15.03
C LYS A 482 18.98 -6.90 16.11
N CYS A 483 18.37 -6.82 17.29
CA CYS A 483 18.87 -6.04 18.44
C CYS A 483 19.82 -6.92 19.28
N LYS A 484 21.00 -7.23 18.74
CA LYS A 484 21.85 -8.34 19.23
C LYS A 484 22.35 -8.19 20.67
N LYS A 485 22.50 -6.96 21.17
CA LYS A 485 23.01 -6.68 22.53
C LYS A 485 21.90 -6.62 23.59
N LEU A 486 20.63 -6.62 23.19
CA LEU A 486 19.52 -6.50 24.13
C LEU A 486 19.49 -7.74 25.04
N LYS A 487 19.66 -7.52 26.36
CA LYS A 487 19.86 -8.62 27.31
C LYS A 487 18.57 -9.37 27.63
N MET A 488 17.47 -8.64 27.80
CA MET A 488 16.16 -9.18 28.15
C MET A 488 15.02 -8.25 27.73
N LEU A 489 13.79 -8.78 27.67
CA LEU A 489 12.59 -7.95 27.58
C LEU A 489 12.21 -7.44 28.97
N PRO A 490 11.68 -6.20 29.09
CA PRO A 490 11.31 -5.63 30.37
C PRO A 490 10.15 -6.38 31.05
N GLU A 491 10.26 -6.61 32.35
CA GLU A 491 9.20 -7.21 33.17
C GLU A 491 7.91 -6.38 33.15
N GLY A 492 8.00 -5.06 32.97
CA GLY A 492 6.85 -4.18 32.80
C GLY A 492 5.91 -4.62 31.67
N LEU A 493 6.42 -5.27 30.62
CA LEU A 493 5.59 -5.82 29.54
C LEU A 493 4.74 -7.01 29.97
N ARG A 494 5.04 -7.68 31.10
CA ARG A 494 4.22 -8.77 31.64
C ARG A 494 2.88 -8.29 32.17
N HIS A 495 2.79 -7.00 32.53
CA HIS A 495 1.60 -6.37 33.09
C HIS A 495 0.71 -5.73 32.01
N THR A 496 1.10 -5.82 30.74
CA THR A 496 0.33 -5.28 29.62
C THR A 496 -0.61 -6.36 29.07
N ASP A 497 -1.88 -6.36 29.46
CA ASP A 497 -2.87 -7.37 29.02
C ASP A 497 -3.28 -7.26 27.55
N SER A 498 -3.00 -6.11 26.93
CA SER A 498 -3.37 -5.84 25.54
C SER A 498 -2.43 -6.48 24.50
N LEU A 499 -1.28 -7.02 24.92
CA LEU A 499 -0.27 -7.55 24.00
C LEU A 499 -0.77 -8.85 23.36
N GLN A 500 -0.83 -8.88 22.03
CA GLN A 500 -1.38 -10.00 21.24
C GLN A 500 -0.30 -10.72 20.44
N GLU A 501 0.66 -9.99 19.85
CA GLU A 501 1.73 -10.58 19.05
C GLU A 501 3.10 -10.07 19.48
N LEU A 502 4.04 -11.00 19.60
CA LEU A 502 5.47 -10.74 19.83
C LEU A 502 6.28 -11.40 18.72
N ASP A 503 6.86 -10.59 17.85
CA ASP A 503 7.68 -11.05 16.72
C ASP A 503 9.16 -10.79 17.04
N LEU A 504 9.94 -11.86 17.18
CA LEU A 504 11.38 -11.82 17.35
C LEU A 504 12.07 -12.35 16.09
N ALA A 505 12.98 -11.57 15.50
CA ALA A 505 13.70 -12.00 14.30
C ALA A 505 15.19 -11.69 14.39
N GLY A 506 16.07 -12.67 14.11
CA GLY A 506 17.52 -12.44 14.11
C GLY A 506 18.11 -12.00 15.46
N MET A 507 17.48 -12.42 16.55
CA MET A 507 17.96 -12.25 17.93
C MET A 507 18.85 -13.43 18.35
N PRO A 508 19.79 -13.28 19.31
CA PRO A 508 20.59 -14.40 19.83
C PRO A 508 19.73 -15.53 20.39
N ASP A 509 20.15 -16.78 20.23
CA ASP A 509 19.37 -17.95 20.69
C ASP A 509 19.18 -17.95 22.21
N SER A 510 20.18 -17.50 22.97
CA SER A 510 20.08 -17.33 24.43
C SER A 510 19.00 -16.31 24.83
N PHE A 511 18.73 -15.31 23.99
CA PHE A 511 17.64 -14.36 24.20
C PHE A 511 16.29 -14.98 23.83
N LYS A 512 16.21 -15.62 22.65
CA LYS A 512 15.00 -16.30 22.17
C LYS A 512 14.51 -17.35 23.18
N ASN A 513 15.41 -18.19 23.70
CA ASN A 513 15.09 -19.22 24.68
C ASN A 513 14.56 -18.64 26.00
N ARG A 514 15.15 -17.54 26.50
CA ARG A 514 14.66 -16.85 27.70
C ARG A 514 13.28 -16.24 27.50
N VAL A 515 13.05 -15.58 26.36
CA VAL A 515 11.71 -15.05 26.05
C VAL A 515 10.69 -16.17 25.89
N GLN A 516 11.07 -17.31 25.32
CA GLN A 516 10.19 -18.48 25.22
C GLN A 516 9.86 -19.09 26.59
N GLN A 517 10.80 -19.09 27.55
CA GLN A 517 10.52 -19.49 28.93
C GLN A 517 9.56 -18.52 29.63
N ASP A 518 9.67 -17.22 29.33
CA ASP A 518 8.88 -16.17 29.97
C ASP A 518 7.48 -15.95 29.35
N PHE A 519 7.34 -16.18 28.04
CA PHE A 519 6.16 -15.85 27.24
C PHE A 519 5.60 -17.01 26.40
N GLY A 520 6.21 -18.20 26.45
CA GLY A 520 5.80 -19.37 25.67
C GLY A 520 4.45 -19.97 26.11
N GLU A 521 3.77 -20.64 25.18
CA GLU A 521 2.50 -21.32 25.43
C GLU A 521 2.67 -22.42 26.48
N GLY A 522 2.17 -22.17 27.70
CA GLY A 522 2.23 -23.13 28.81
C GLY A 522 2.18 -22.51 30.20
N ARG A 523 2.57 -21.23 30.35
CA ARG A 523 2.35 -20.48 31.60
C ARG A 523 1.38 -19.33 31.34
N ARG A 524 0.11 -19.53 31.69
CA ARG A 524 -0.71 -18.41 32.14
C ARG A 524 0.07 -17.82 33.32
N SER A 525 0.68 -16.64 33.17
CA SER A 525 1.01 -15.91 34.38
C SER A 525 -0.31 -15.75 35.14
N ILE A 526 -0.29 -15.89 36.47
CA ILE A 526 -1.49 -15.87 37.33
C ILE A 526 -2.31 -14.57 37.13
N HIS A 527 -1.78 -13.60 36.39
CA HIS A 527 -2.33 -12.28 36.11
C HIS A 527 -2.74 -12.01 34.66
N ARG A 528 -2.67 -12.99 33.73
CA ARG A 528 -2.99 -12.76 32.29
C ARG A 528 -4.13 -13.62 31.76
N THR A 529 -5.10 -12.96 31.13
CA THR A 529 -6.29 -13.55 30.49
C THR A 529 -6.15 -13.83 29.00
N THR A 530 -5.13 -13.29 28.31
CA THR A 530 -4.95 -13.38 26.85
C THR A 530 -3.68 -14.16 26.46
N SER A 531 -3.78 -15.07 25.49
CA SER A 531 -2.62 -15.75 24.90
C SER A 531 -1.86 -14.82 23.94
N ILE A 532 -0.53 -14.87 23.97
CA ILE A 532 0.36 -14.10 23.09
C ILE A 532 0.84 -15.01 21.97
N ILE A 533 0.65 -14.58 20.73
CA ILE A 533 1.25 -15.25 19.57
C ILE A 533 2.73 -14.86 19.52
N LEU A 534 3.59 -15.82 19.84
CA LEU A 534 5.04 -15.66 19.78
C LEU A 534 5.56 -16.18 18.43
N ARG A 535 6.08 -15.29 17.58
CA ARG A 535 6.74 -15.68 16.32
C ARG A 535 8.24 -15.47 16.45
N ILE A 536 9.00 -16.57 16.49
CA ILE A 536 10.46 -16.54 16.51
C ILE A 536 10.97 -16.93 15.12
N ARG A 537 11.73 -16.03 14.49
CA ARG A 537 12.35 -16.22 13.17
C ARG A 537 13.86 -16.06 13.19
#